data_AF-A0A0Q8EAG3-F1
#
_entry.id   AF-A0A0Q8EAG3-F1
#
_cell.length_a   1.000
_cell.length_b   1.000
_cell.length_c   1.000
_cell.angle_alpha   90.00
_cell.angle_beta   90.00
_cell.angle_gamma   90.00
#
_symmetry.space_group_name_H-M   'P 1'
#
loop_
_entity.id
_entity.type
_entity.pdbx_description
1 polymer ?
#
loop_
_entity_poly.entity_id
_entity_poly.type
_entity_poly.pdbx_seq_one_letter_code
_entity_poly.pdbx_strand_id
1 'polypeptide(L)'
;MFDPARSLGWRTGPLDGLSCLLRCTEAVLRAQGFAPLDVARALALPVDLTGGRREPARFRSGRLSWRNAVDGREHWGELTRLVTEGSPVILMPDRFYWPGDEFEGRHHFLDHMVLVIGATATELEVLDTDAPPEDGFVRRIPVSPAVVRSACRFATVHFEPPEDTADSLRETLVRPMTRWLAEDLAALDGFAERWEREGLTGPMARALHVLVLGELQPALFLTALSVRDTDPAVADAARSAAAASQRLGLALLGAHRYAGEEAQDRTVYRPVLSVFGSARRALAALVAVSSGTPEAGDGTARPADDRLWRRVEDMRAWCFAEDVTPPGPAAPAPASPAAHSVTHVTFEGVQP
;
A
#
# COMPACT_ATOMS: atom_id res chain seq x y z
N MET A 1 5.36 21.09 -5.77
CA MET A 1 5.07 21.02 -4.33
C MET A 1 3.74 20.29 -4.16
N PHE A 2 3.68 19.29 -3.28
CA PHE A 2 2.42 18.63 -2.92
C PHE A 2 1.54 19.64 -2.17
N ASP A 3 0.30 19.82 -2.64
CA ASP A 3 -0.67 20.73 -2.03
C ASP A 3 -1.91 19.91 -1.64
N PRO A 4 -2.11 19.65 -0.33
CA PRO A 4 -3.26 18.90 0.19
C PRO A 4 -4.60 19.53 -0.18
N ALA A 5 -4.67 20.84 -0.40
CA ALA A 5 -5.90 21.51 -0.82
C ALA A 5 -6.25 21.22 -2.29
N ARG A 6 -5.28 20.69 -3.06
CA ARG A 6 -5.38 20.36 -4.48
C ARG A 6 -5.30 18.86 -4.78
N SER A 7 -5.15 18.02 -3.76
CA SER A 7 -5.24 16.57 -3.90
C SER A 7 -6.67 16.10 -4.09
N LEU A 8 -6.83 14.93 -4.70
CA LEU A 8 -8.12 14.29 -4.96
C LEU A 8 -8.84 13.89 -3.66
N GLY A 9 -8.07 13.54 -2.63
CA GLY A 9 -8.54 13.30 -1.26
C GLY A 9 -8.09 14.40 -0.29
N TRP A 10 -8.29 14.16 1.02
CA TRP A 10 -7.86 15.00 2.18
C TRP A 10 -8.94 15.87 2.86
N ARG A 11 -10.23 15.73 2.53
CA ARG A 11 -11.28 16.55 3.15
C ARG A 11 -11.59 16.12 4.57
N THR A 12 -11.51 14.82 4.86
CA THR A 12 -11.86 14.28 6.18
C THR A 12 -10.69 13.62 6.91
N GLY A 13 -9.50 13.54 6.30
CA GLY A 13 -8.28 13.06 6.94
C GLY A 13 -7.28 12.33 6.01
N PRO A 14 -6.19 11.78 6.59
CA PRO A 14 -5.13 11.11 5.85
C PRO A 14 -5.55 9.76 5.25
N LEU A 15 -6.77 9.29 5.45
CA LEU A 15 -7.31 8.07 4.81
C LEU A 15 -8.56 8.39 3.98
N ASP A 16 -8.71 9.64 3.56
CA ASP A 16 -9.79 10.09 2.69
C ASP A 16 -9.39 9.89 1.23
N GLY A 17 -9.99 8.88 0.59
CA GLY A 17 -9.92 8.66 -0.85
C GLY A 17 -8.74 7.83 -1.33
N LEU A 18 -7.51 8.15 -0.90
CA LEU A 18 -6.28 7.56 -1.43
C LEU A 18 -5.37 7.01 -0.31
N SER A 19 -4.70 5.89 -0.61
CA SER A 19 -3.65 5.32 0.23
C SER A 19 -2.33 6.10 0.11
N CYS A 20 -1.38 5.88 1.03
CA CYS A 20 -0.06 6.51 1.00
C CYS A 20 0.66 6.29 -0.34
N LEU A 21 0.61 5.07 -0.91
CA LEU A 21 1.11 4.77 -2.26
C LEU A 21 0.46 5.64 -3.34
N LEU A 22 -0.87 5.70 -3.35
CA LEU A 22 -1.61 6.45 -4.37
C LEU A 22 -1.43 7.95 -4.23
N ARG A 23 -1.19 8.46 -3.02
CA ARG A 23 -0.84 9.87 -2.80
C ARG A 23 0.55 10.22 -3.28
N CYS A 24 1.53 9.35 -3.04
CA CYS A 24 2.85 9.52 -3.62
C CYS A 24 2.76 9.55 -5.15
N THR A 25 1.96 8.65 -5.72
CA THR A 25 1.76 8.60 -7.19
C THR A 25 1.03 9.85 -7.69
N GLU A 26 -0.05 10.27 -7.05
CA GLU A 26 -0.75 11.52 -7.35
C GLU A 26 0.20 12.72 -7.33
N ALA A 27 1.01 12.86 -6.28
CA ALA A 27 1.95 13.97 -6.17
C ALA A 27 2.90 14.05 -7.37
N VAL A 28 3.39 12.89 -7.84
CA VAL A 28 4.22 12.81 -9.06
C VAL A 28 3.42 13.21 -10.30
N LEU A 29 2.23 12.66 -10.52
CA LEU A 29 1.41 12.97 -11.70
C LEU A 29 1.01 14.45 -11.74
N ARG A 30 0.66 15.04 -10.59
CA ARG A 30 0.35 16.47 -10.48
C ARG A 30 1.57 17.34 -10.77
N ALA A 31 2.76 16.94 -10.34
CA ALA A 31 4.01 17.62 -10.69
C ALA A 31 4.34 17.52 -12.19
N GLN A 32 3.90 16.45 -12.86
CA GLN A 32 4.00 16.27 -14.32
C GLN A 32 2.90 17.02 -15.11
N GLY A 33 1.98 17.72 -14.43
CA GLY A 33 0.97 18.57 -15.05
C GLY A 33 -0.38 17.91 -15.32
N PHE A 34 -0.62 16.69 -14.85
CA PHE A 34 -1.91 16.01 -15.01
C PHE A 34 -3.00 16.78 -14.27
N ALA A 35 -4.19 16.97 -14.86
CA ALA A 35 -5.33 17.55 -14.15
C ALA A 35 -5.88 16.57 -13.09
N PRO A 36 -6.66 17.01 -12.09
CA PRO A 36 -7.18 16.12 -11.05
C PRO A 36 -7.98 14.93 -11.64
N LEU A 37 -8.86 15.19 -12.60
CA LEU A 37 -9.64 14.13 -13.24
C LEU A 37 -8.75 13.14 -14.01
N ASP A 38 -7.68 13.62 -14.64
CA ASP A 38 -6.71 12.77 -15.34
C ASP A 38 -5.98 11.87 -14.34
N VAL A 39 -5.57 12.39 -13.19
CA VAL A 39 -4.99 11.58 -12.10
C VAL A 39 -5.99 10.51 -11.65
N ALA A 40 -7.26 10.89 -11.42
CA ALA A 40 -8.27 9.95 -10.97
C ALA A 40 -8.44 8.80 -11.96
N ARG A 41 -8.52 9.12 -13.26
CA ARG A 41 -8.69 8.15 -14.35
C ARG A 41 -7.47 7.28 -14.59
N ALA A 42 -6.27 7.88 -14.51
CA ALA A 42 -5.00 7.17 -14.66
C ALA A 42 -4.80 6.13 -13.55
N LEU A 43 -5.18 6.48 -12.31
CA LEU A 43 -5.04 5.62 -11.13
C LEU A 43 -6.22 4.65 -10.94
N ALA A 44 -7.38 4.92 -11.54
CA ALA A 44 -8.54 4.05 -11.41
C ALA A 44 -8.25 2.65 -11.95
N LEU A 45 -8.60 1.64 -11.15
CA LEU A 45 -8.52 0.24 -11.52
C LEU A 45 -9.84 -0.43 -11.13
N PRO A 46 -10.31 -1.41 -11.92
CA PRO A 46 -11.45 -2.20 -11.50
C PRO A 46 -11.13 -2.89 -10.17
N VAL A 47 -12.12 -2.95 -9.28
CA VAL A 47 -11.97 -3.63 -7.99
C VAL A 47 -11.75 -5.13 -8.23
N ASP A 48 -10.60 -5.62 -7.78
CA ASP A 48 -10.24 -7.05 -7.81
C ASP A 48 -10.15 -7.54 -6.36
N LEU A 49 -11.30 -7.92 -5.80
CA LEU A 49 -11.46 -8.16 -4.37
C LEU A 49 -10.65 -9.38 -3.90
N THR A 50 -10.70 -10.47 -4.66
CA THR A 50 -9.95 -11.69 -4.34
C THR A 50 -8.52 -11.69 -4.91
N GLY A 51 -8.15 -10.69 -5.70
CA GLY A 51 -6.87 -10.63 -6.39
C GLY A 51 -6.75 -11.58 -7.59
N GLY A 52 -5.60 -11.48 -8.27
CA GLY A 52 -5.20 -12.39 -9.36
C GLY A 52 -5.71 -12.01 -10.76
N ARG A 53 -6.55 -10.98 -10.89
CA ARG A 53 -7.05 -10.50 -12.20
C ARG A 53 -6.27 -9.31 -12.74
N ARG A 54 -5.56 -8.59 -11.87
CA ARG A 54 -4.71 -7.46 -12.23
C ARG A 54 -3.23 -7.83 -12.13
N GLU A 55 -2.45 -7.31 -13.07
CA GLU A 55 -1.00 -7.29 -12.92
C GLU A 55 -0.63 -6.33 -11.79
N PRO A 56 0.16 -6.78 -10.79
CA PRO A 56 0.63 -5.91 -9.73
C PRO A 56 1.36 -4.68 -10.31
N ALA A 57 1.19 -3.54 -9.66
CA ALA A 57 1.82 -2.28 -10.05
C ALA A 57 1.44 -1.72 -11.43
N ARG A 58 0.51 -2.34 -12.18
CA ARG A 58 0.01 -1.83 -13.45
C ARG A 58 -1.30 -1.09 -13.28
N PHE A 59 -1.39 0.06 -13.94
CA PHE A 59 -2.55 0.95 -13.99
C PHE A 59 -3.06 1.05 -15.43
N ARG A 60 -4.23 1.68 -15.62
CA ARG A 60 -4.81 1.84 -16.96
C ARG A 60 -3.92 2.67 -17.90
N SER A 61 -3.25 3.69 -17.34
CA SER A 61 -2.43 4.64 -18.11
C SER A 61 -0.96 4.65 -17.66
N GLY A 62 -0.50 3.60 -16.98
CA GLY A 62 0.86 3.58 -16.46
C GLY A 62 1.21 2.36 -15.62
N ARG A 63 2.36 2.45 -14.97
CA ARG A 63 2.86 1.42 -14.06
C ARG A 63 3.81 2.01 -13.02
N LEU A 64 3.96 1.28 -11.92
CA LEU A 64 5.05 1.46 -10.97
C LEU A 64 6.11 0.39 -11.25
N SER A 65 7.37 0.82 -11.30
CA SER A 65 8.50 -0.08 -11.52
C SER A 65 9.23 -0.29 -10.19
N TRP A 66 8.90 -1.41 -9.52
CA TRP A 66 9.41 -1.75 -8.18
C TRP A 66 10.80 -2.39 -8.21
N ARG A 67 11.59 -2.08 -7.18
CA ARG A 67 12.90 -2.66 -6.82
C ARG A 67 12.73 -3.16 -5.40
N ASN A 68 13.07 -4.42 -5.16
CA ASN A 68 12.87 -5.07 -3.89
C ASN A 68 14.18 -5.77 -3.50
N ALA A 69 14.69 -5.46 -2.31
CA ALA A 69 15.77 -6.14 -1.65
C ALA A 69 15.39 -6.44 -0.20
N VAL A 70 16.07 -7.40 0.42
CA VAL A 70 15.94 -7.64 1.86
C VAL A 70 16.69 -6.55 2.64
N ASP A 71 17.79 -6.03 2.09
CA ASP A 71 18.57 -4.95 2.68
C ASP A 71 18.63 -3.74 1.73
N GLY A 72 18.11 -2.60 2.18
CA GLY A 72 18.08 -1.37 1.38
C GLY A 72 19.45 -0.87 0.90
N ARG A 73 20.55 -1.32 1.50
CA ARG A 73 21.92 -1.01 1.04
C ARG A 73 22.17 -1.43 -0.40
N GLU A 74 21.52 -2.49 -0.88
CA GLU A 74 21.68 -3.00 -2.25
C GLU A 74 21.21 -2.00 -3.32
N HIS A 75 20.27 -1.13 -2.96
CA HIS A 75 19.61 -0.22 -3.90
C HIS A 75 19.73 1.26 -3.53
N TRP A 76 20.31 1.59 -2.37
CA TRP A 76 20.45 2.97 -1.90
C TRP A 76 21.12 3.90 -2.92
N GLY A 77 22.20 3.42 -3.57
CA GLY A 77 22.90 4.19 -4.59
C GLY A 77 22.03 4.49 -5.81
N GLU A 78 21.18 3.54 -6.23
CA GLU A 78 20.24 3.76 -7.33
C GLU A 78 19.14 4.75 -6.93
N LEU A 79 18.52 4.57 -5.75
CA LEU A 79 17.48 5.45 -5.23
C LEU A 79 17.96 6.90 -5.17
N THR A 80 19.10 7.15 -4.54
CA THR A 80 19.64 8.50 -4.37
C THR A 80 20.04 9.13 -5.71
N ARG A 81 20.64 8.36 -6.62
CA ARG A 81 20.93 8.81 -7.98
C ARG A 81 19.67 9.23 -8.73
N LEU A 82 18.61 8.42 -8.70
CA LEU A 82 17.34 8.75 -9.36
C LEU A 82 16.75 10.06 -8.82
N VAL A 83 16.69 10.21 -7.50
CA VAL A 83 16.13 11.41 -6.85
C VAL A 83 16.97 12.65 -7.20
N THR A 84 18.30 12.56 -7.15
CA THR A 84 19.20 13.68 -7.49
C THR A 84 19.18 14.07 -8.97
N GLU A 85 18.87 13.14 -9.86
CA GLU A 85 18.61 13.38 -11.29
C GLU A 85 17.19 13.92 -11.57
N GLY A 86 16.40 14.16 -10.52
CA GLY A 86 15.06 14.73 -10.62
C GLY A 86 13.95 13.72 -10.89
N SER A 87 14.22 12.42 -10.76
CA SER A 87 13.20 11.36 -10.82
C SER A 87 12.66 11.07 -9.42
N PRO A 88 11.40 11.41 -9.10
CA PRO A 88 10.81 11.12 -7.80
C PRO A 88 10.71 9.61 -7.55
N VAL A 89 10.98 9.19 -6.33
CA VAL A 89 10.96 7.78 -5.93
C VAL A 89 9.97 7.56 -4.80
N ILE A 90 9.04 6.63 -4.98
CA ILE A 90 8.18 6.16 -3.89
C ILE A 90 8.98 5.13 -3.09
N LEU A 91 9.27 5.42 -1.83
CA LEU A 91 9.94 4.52 -0.92
C LEU A 91 8.91 3.86 0.00
N MET A 92 9.03 2.55 0.15
CA MET A 92 8.30 1.75 1.15
C MET A 92 9.33 1.28 2.17
N PRO A 93 9.58 2.09 3.22
CA PRO A 93 10.64 1.81 4.16
C PRO A 93 10.27 0.65 5.08
N ASP A 94 11.26 -0.15 5.48
CA ASP A 94 11.13 -1.02 6.65
C ASP A 94 11.03 -0.15 7.90
N ARG A 95 9.83 -0.13 8.49
CA ARG A 95 9.49 0.73 9.63
C ARG A 95 10.30 0.40 10.88
N PHE A 96 10.90 -0.78 10.98
CA PHE A 96 11.83 -1.10 12.05
C PHE A 96 13.03 -0.16 12.09
N TYR A 97 13.53 0.25 10.91
CA TYR A 97 14.71 1.11 10.77
C TYR A 97 14.36 2.57 10.42
N TRP A 98 13.07 2.90 10.31
CA TRP A 98 12.61 4.22 9.86
C TRP A 98 12.52 5.19 11.05
N PRO A 99 13.34 6.26 11.09
CA PRO A 99 13.40 7.14 12.26
C PRO A 99 12.08 7.85 12.55
N GLY A 100 11.70 7.90 13.82
CA GLY A 100 10.47 8.56 14.30
C GLY A 100 9.18 7.82 13.93
N ASP A 101 9.28 6.62 13.36
CA ASP A 101 8.14 5.74 13.16
C ASP A 101 7.70 5.15 14.50
N GLU A 102 6.40 4.93 14.69
CA GLU A 102 5.94 4.24 15.90
C GLU A 102 6.61 2.87 16.03
N PHE A 103 6.86 2.12 14.95
CA PHE A 103 7.44 0.78 15.01
C PHE A 103 8.97 0.72 14.99
N GLU A 104 9.66 1.87 15.06
CA GLU A 104 11.12 1.95 15.08
C GLU A 104 11.70 1.05 16.20
N GLY A 105 12.56 0.11 15.84
CA GLY A 105 13.18 -0.86 16.75
C GLY A 105 12.23 -1.92 17.33
N ARG A 106 10.97 -1.97 16.91
CA ARG A 106 9.95 -2.88 17.46
C ARG A 106 9.49 -3.94 16.47
N HIS A 107 9.07 -3.55 15.27
CA HIS A 107 8.47 -4.48 14.29
C HIS A 107 8.89 -4.17 12.86
N HIS A 108 9.19 -5.21 12.08
CA HIS A 108 9.47 -5.13 10.64
C HIS A 108 8.18 -5.06 9.85
N PHE A 109 7.66 -3.86 9.66
CA PHE A 109 6.46 -3.62 8.85
C PHE A 109 6.81 -2.85 7.58
N LEU A 110 6.20 -3.29 6.49
CA LEU A 110 6.27 -2.73 5.16
C LEU A 110 4.82 -2.45 4.74
N ASP A 111 4.18 -1.47 5.35
CA ASP A 111 2.79 -1.09 5.08
C ASP A 111 2.60 0.41 4.86
N HIS A 112 3.70 1.17 4.88
CA HIS A 112 3.73 2.62 4.66
C HIS A 112 4.56 2.99 3.45
N MET A 113 4.23 4.11 2.82
CA MET A 113 4.96 4.65 1.67
C MET A 113 5.14 6.16 1.79
N VAL A 114 6.32 6.62 1.44
CA VAL A 114 6.69 8.04 1.38
C VAL A 114 7.22 8.37 -0.01
N LEU A 115 7.10 9.63 -0.45
CA LEU A 115 7.67 10.09 -1.70
C LEU A 115 8.99 10.81 -1.42
N VAL A 116 10.10 10.24 -1.85
CA VAL A 116 11.42 10.88 -1.75
C VAL A 116 11.52 11.95 -2.84
N ILE A 117 11.64 13.20 -2.41
CA ILE A 117 11.68 14.39 -3.28
C ILE A 117 13.04 15.09 -3.27
N GLY A 118 13.90 14.76 -2.32
CA GLY A 118 15.27 15.27 -2.25
C GLY A 118 16.18 14.25 -1.57
N ALA A 119 17.44 14.20 -2.01
CA ALA A 119 18.47 13.38 -1.40
C ALA A 119 19.82 14.10 -1.45
N THR A 120 20.53 14.09 -0.33
CA THR A 120 21.91 14.54 -0.20
C THR A 120 22.73 13.44 0.48
N ALA A 121 24.04 13.66 0.65
CA ALA A 121 24.89 12.71 1.38
C ALA A 121 24.47 12.53 2.86
N THR A 122 23.78 13.50 3.45
CA THR A 122 23.48 13.55 4.89
C THR A 122 21.99 13.61 5.21
N GLU A 123 21.13 13.82 4.22
CA GLU A 123 19.70 14.04 4.44
C GLU A 123 18.85 13.51 3.28
N LEU A 124 17.72 12.89 3.61
CA LEU A 124 16.59 12.66 2.72
C LEU A 124 15.48 13.65 3.02
N GLU A 125 14.89 14.24 1.98
CA GLU A 125 13.65 14.99 2.08
C GLU A 125 12.52 14.15 1.47
N VAL A 126 11.49 13.88 2.27
CA VAL A 126 10.35 13.03 1.89
C VAL A 126 9.02 13.74 2.13
N LEU A 127 8.04 13.42 1.30
CA LEU A 127 6.64 13.67 1.59
C LEU A 127 6.05 12.43 2.25
N ASP A 128 5.51 12.61 3.44
CA ASP A 128 5.03 11.55 4.32
C ASP A 128 3.65 11.93 4.87
N THR A 129 2.64 11.09 4.63
CA THR A 129 1.26 11.38 5.06
C THR A 129 1.08 11.38 6.57
N ASP A 130 2.05 10.84 7.31
CA ASP A 130 2.05 10.82 8.77
C ASP A 130 2.75 12.06 9.36
N ALA A 131 3.38 12.89 8.51
CA ALA A 131 3.99 14.14 8.93
C ALA A 131 2.94 15.23 9.23
N PRO A 132 3.28 16.23 10.06
CA PRO A 132 2.36 17.32 10.38
C PRO A 132 1.92 18.10 9.13
N PRO A 133 0.61 18.39 8.97
CA PRO A 133 0.10 19.18 7.86
C PRO A 133 0.70 20.60 7.76
N GLU A 134 1.03 21.21 8.90
CA GLU A 134 1.63 22.54 9.00
C GLU A 134 3.00 22.64 8.31
N ASP A 135 3.74 21.52 8.24
CA ASP A 135 5.02 21.41 7.54
C ASP A 135 4.84 20.98 6.08
N GLY A 136 3.61 21.02 5.56
CA GLY A 136 3.28 20.59 4.20
C GLY A 136 3.50 19.11 3.98
N PHE A 137 3.44 18.29 5.03
CA PHE A 137 3.74 16.87 5.03
C PHE A 137 5.19 16.52 4.67
N VAL A 138 6.11 17.48 4.81
CA VAL A 138 7.53 17.28 4.53
C VAL A 138 8.25 16.79 5.77
N ARG A 139 9.06 15.75 5.64
CA ARG A 139 10.03 15.32 6.67
C ARG A 139 11.44 15.35 6.10
N ARG A 140 12.36 15.84 6.92
CA ARG A 140 13.80 15.74 6.69
C ARG A 140 14.37 14.67 7.59
N ILE A 141 15.02 13.68 6.99
CA ILE A 141 15.49 12.48 7.66
C ILE A 141 17.00 12.42 7.50
N PRO A 142 17.79 12.51 8.60
CA PRO A 142 19.23 12.35 8.55
C PRO A 142 19.60 10.97 7.99
N VAL A 143 20.50 10.93 7.01
CA VAL A 143 20.98 9.69 6.42
C VAL A 143 21.87 8.98 7.44
N SER A 144 21.37 7.87 7.99
CA SER A 144 22.09 6.99 8.90
C SER A 144 22.18 5.58 8.30
N PRO A 145 23.06 4.70 8.82
CA PRO A 145 23.08 3.30 8.39
C PRO A 145 21.74 2.58 8.55
N ALA A 146 20.89 2.99 9.51
CA ALA A 146 19.54 2.45 9.67
C ALA A 146 18.62 2.91 8.52
N VAL A 147 18.62 4.21 8.19
CA VAL A 147 17.83 4.75 7.06
C VAL A 147 18.22 4.08 5.74
N VAL A 148 19.52 3.89 5.51
CA VAL A 148 20.00 3.19 4.32
C VAL A 148 19.46 1.76 4.26
N ARG A 149 19.50 1.03 5.37
CA ARG A 149 18.93 -0.34 5.46
C ARG A 149 17.42 -0.35 5.28
N SER A 150 16.72 0.66 5.78
CA SER A 150 15.25 0.76 5.69
C SER A 150 14.75 0.82 4.24
N ALA A 151 15.59 1.21 3.29
CA ALA A 151 15.22 1.41 1.89
C ALA A 151 15.03 0.11 1.09
N CYS A 152 14.35 -0.88 1.68
CA CYS A 152 14.21 -2.24 1.14
C CYS A 152 13.40 -2.28 -0.17
N ARG A 153 12.39 -1.41 -0.30
CA ARG A 153 11.51 -1.39 -1.47
C ARG A 153 11.31 0.03 -1.96
N PHE A 154 11.50 0.26 -3.25
CA PHE A 154 11.15 1.53 -3.86
C PHE A 154 10.61 1.36 -5.27
N ALA A 155 9.86 2.35 -5.75
CA ALA A 155 9.29 2.37 -7.08
C ALA A 155 9.49 3.71 -7.78
N THR A 156 9.64 3.65 -9.09
CA THR A 156 9.53 4.79 -10.00
C THR A 156 8.16 4.79 -10.69
N VAL A 157 7.65 5.98 -10.99
CA VAL A 157 6.31 6.22 -11.52
C VAL A 157 6.37 6.50 -13.03
N HIS A 158 5.67 5.69 -13.84
CA HIS A 158 5.68 5.80 -15.31
C HIS A 158 4.26 5.85 -15.84
N PHE A 159 3.78 7.03 -16.22
CA PHE A 159 2.40 7.24 -16.66
C PHE A 159 2.34 8.15 -17.87
N GLU A 160 1.28 7.96 -18.64
CA GLU A 160 0.87 8.82 -19.74
C GLU A 160 -0.51 9.42 -19.42
N PRO A 161 -0.82 10.64 -19.88
CA PRO A 161 -2.16 11.21 -19.72
C PRO A 161 -3.24 10.27 -20.30
N PRO A 162 -4.32 9.98 -19.56
CA PRO A 162 -5.39 9.14 -20.06
C PRO A 162 -6.19 9.84 -21.17
N GLU A 163 -6.37 9.17 -22.30
CA GLU A 163 -7.27 9.61 -23.38
C GLU A 163 -8.67 9.00 -23.22
N ASP A 164 -9.24 9.14 -22.03
CA ASP A 164 -10.46 8.43 -21.66
C ASP A 164 -11.74 9.05 -22.23
N THR A 165 -12.54 8.20 -22.86
CA THR A 165 -13.91 8.47 -23.28
C THR A 165 -14.90 7.78 -22.35
N ALA A 166 -16.18 8.14 -22.44
CA ALA A 166 -17.23 7.44 -21.69
C ALA A 166 -17.27 5.94 -21.99
N ASP A 167 -17.07 5.56 -23.27
CA ASP A 167 -17.05 4.16 -23.67
C ASP A 167 -15.79 3.44 -23.20
N SER A 168 -14.60 4.08 -23.26
CA SER A 168 -13.37 3.46 -22.73
C SER A 168 -13.48 3.21 -21.22
N LEU A 169 -14.04 4.15 -20.46
CA LEU A 169 -14.29 3.99 -19.02
C LEU A 169 -15.30 2.87 -18.74
N ARG A 170 -16.38 2.78 -19.52
CA ARG A 170 -17.36 1.69 -19.38
C ARG A 170 -16.71 0.33 -19.61
N GLU A 171 -15.93 0.19 -20.67
CA GLU A 171 -15.32 -1.09 -21.08
C GLU A 171 -14.13 -1.52 -20.23
N THR A 172 -13.30 -0.57 -19.80
CA THR A 172 -12.03 -0.88 -19.12
C THR A 172 -12.09 -0.73 -17.60
N LEU A 173 -13.10 -0.06 -17.05
CA LEU A 173 -13.26 0.15 -15.62
C LEU A 173 -14.58 -0.44 -15.09
N VAL A 174 -15.73 0.06 -15.58
CA VAL A 174 -17.04 -0.28 -15.00
C VAL A 174 -17.43 -1.74 -15.26
N ARG A 175 -17.36 -2.20 -16.50
CA ARG A 175 -17.75 -3.57 -16.87
C ARG A 175 -16.87 -4.64 -16.19
N PRO A 176 -15.51 -4.53 -16.18
CA PRO A 176 -14.67 -5.45 -15.44
C PRO A 176 -14.96 -5.43 -13.94
N MET A 177 -15.08 -4.24 -13.33
CA MET A 177 -15.40 -4.11 -11.90
C MET A 177 -16.72 -4.80 -11.56
N THR A 178 -17.77 -4.55 -12.34
CA THR A 178 -19.10 -5.12 -12.14
C THR A 178 -19.04 -6.65 -12.18
N ARG A 179 -18.40 -7.20 -13.21
CA ARG A 179 -18.26 -8.64 -13.38
C ARG A 179 -17.45 -9.26 -12.24
N TRP A 180 -16.29 -8.70 -11.91
CA TRP A 180 -15.39 -9.26 -10.89
C TRP A 180 -16.01 -9.18 -9.50
N LEU A 181 -16.62 -8.06 -9.14
CA LEU A 181 -17.34 -7.94 -7.87
C LEU A 181 -18.49 -8.94 -7.80
N ALA A 182 -19.31 -9.08 -8.84
CA ALA A 182 -20.40 -10.06 -8.86
C ALA A 182 -19.92 -11.51 -8.65
N GLU A 183 -18.78 -11.88 -9.26
CA GLU A 183 -18.11 -13.16 -9.06
C GLU A 183 -17.56 -13.33 -7.63
N ASP A 184 -17.14 -12.25 -6.98
CA ASP A 184 -16.45 -12.26 -5.68
C ASP A 184 -17.36 -12.01 -4.48
N LEU A 185 -18.64 -11.66 -4.67
CA LEU A 185 -19.58 -11.45 -3.55
C LEU A 185 -19.66 -12.68 -2.62
N ALA A 186 -19.60 -13.90 -3.18
CA ALA A 186 -19.60 -15.13 -2.39
C ALA A 186 -18.36 -15.28 -1.48
N ALA A 187 -17.21 -14.75 -1.90
CA ALA A 187 -15.99 -14.75 -1.11
C ALA A 187 -16.10 -13.82 0.11
N LEU A 188 -16.92 -12.77 0.06
CA LEU A 188 -17.22 -11.93 1.23
C LEU A 188 -18.03 -12.71 2.26
N ASP A 189 -18.98 -13.53 1.82
CA ASP A 189 -19.80 -14.36 2.71
C ASP A 189 -18.94 -15.43 3.38
N GLY A 190 -18.15 -16.17 2.60
CA GLY A 190 -17.20 -17.17 3.14
C GLY A 190 -16.19 -16.54 4.11
N PHE A 191 -15.69 -15.34 3.81
CA PHE A 191 -14.80 -14.61 4.72
C PHE A 191 -15.50 -14.22 6.03
N ALA A 192 -16.74 -13.75 5.98
CA ALA A 192 -17.51 -13.40 7.19
C ALA A 192 -17.80 -14.63 8.06
N GLU A 193 -18.26 -15.73 7.47
CA GLU A 193 -18.52 -16.99 8.18
C GLU A 193 -17.25 -17.52 8.86
N ARG A 194 -16.12 -17.46 8.15
CA ARG A 194 -14.83 -17.87 8.71
C ARG A 194 -14.38 -16.95 9.83
N TRP A 195 -14.51 -15.63 9.67
CA TRP A 195 -14.23 -14.67 10.75
C TRP A 195 -15.13 -14.93 11.97
N GLU A 196 -16.41 -15.20 11.79
CA GLU A 196 -17.32 -15.54 12.90
C GLU A 196 -16.88 -16.79 13.66
N ARG A 197 -16.47 -17.83 12.93
CA ARG A 197 -16.08 -19.12 13.49
C ARG A 197 -14.69 -19.10 14.13
N GLU A 198 -13.71 -18.50 13.45
CA GLU A 198 -12.28 -18.60 13.81
C GLU A 198 -11.75 -17.32 14.46
N GLY A 199 -12.39 -16.17 14.24
CA GLY A 199 -11.85 -14.86 14.61
C GLY A 199 -10.76 -14.37 13.66
N LEU A 200 -10.37 -13.10 13.79
CA LEU A 200 -9.17 -12.54 13.14
C LEU A 200 -8.05 -12.40 14.16
N THR A 201 -6.85 -12.87 13.83
CA THR A 201 -5.63 -12.53 14.58
C THR A 201 -5.21 -11.09 14.28
N GLY A 202 -4.38 -10.48 15.13
CA GLY A 202 -3.84 -9.14 14.90
C GLY A 202 -3.19 -8.95 13.53
N PRO A 203 -2.24 -9.82 13.13
CA PRO A 203 -1.61 -9.74 11.81
C PRO A 203 -2.62 -9.84 10.66
N MET A 204 -3.62 -10.74 10.77
CA MET A 204 -4.66 -10.87 9.74
C MET A 204 -5.58 -9.65 9.68
N ALA A 205 -5.95 -9.08 10.83
CA ALA A 205 -6.74 -7.87 10.87
C ALA A 205 -5.98 -6.67 10.30
N ARG A 206 -4.65 -6.56 10.53
CA ARG A 206 -3.80 -5.54 9.92
C ARG A 206 -3.71 -5.73 8.40
N ALA A 207 -3.58 -6.96 7.92
CA ALA A 207 -3.59 -7.27 6.49
C ALA A 207 -4.93 -6.92 5.83
N LEU A 208 -6.06 -7.22 6.50
CA LEU A 208 -7.37 -6.78 6.05
C LEU A 208 -7.48 -5.26 6.02
N HIS A 209 -6.96 -4.56 7.04
CA HIS A 209 -6.92 -3.10 7.09
C HIS A 209 -6.15 -2.51 5.91
N VAL A 210 -4.95 -3.04 5.61
CA VAL A 210 -4.16 -2.64 4.43
C VAL A 210 -4.88 -2.94 3.12
N LEU A 211 -5.54 -4.10 2.98
CA LEU A 211 -6.31 -4.40 1.78
C LEU A 211 -7.48 -3.42 1.61
N VAL A 212 -8.20 -3.11 2.69
CA VAL A 212 -9.38 -2.26 2.67
C VAL A 212 -9.03 -0.80 2.35
N LEU A 213 -8.05 -0.21 3.04
CA LEU A 213 -7.67 1.19 2.84
C LEU A 213 -6.57 1.42 1.80
N GLY A 214 -5.79 0.38 1.49
CA GLY A 214 -4.74 0.40 0.48
C GLY A 214 -5.26 0.18 -0.93
N GLU A 215 -6.28 -0.67 -1.10
CA GLU A 215 -6.78 -1.10 -2.41
C GLU A 215 -8.29 -0.91 -2.61
N LEU A 216 -9.13 -1.48 -1.75
CA LEU A 216 -10.57 -1.54 -1.98
C LEU A 216 -11.22 -0.15 -1.96
N GLN A 217 -11.05 0.59 -0.86
CA GLN A 217 -11.63 1.93 -0.72
C GLN A 217 -11.09 2.90 -1.78
N PRO A 218 -9.77 2.95 -2.08
CA PRO A 218 -9.27 3.84 -3.12
C PRO A 218 -9.75 3.49 -4.52
N ALA A 219 -9.82 2.21 -4.89
CA ALA A 219 -10.32 1.80 -6.20
C ALA A 219 -11.79 2.23 -6.41
N LEU A 220 -12.63 2.08 -5.38
CA LEU A 220 -14.03 2.53 -5.40
C LEU A 220 -14.12 4.06 -5.50
N PHE A 221 -13.31 4.78 -4.73
CA PHE A 221 -13.27 6.24 -4.74
C PHE A 221 -12.83 6.79 -6.10
N LEU A 222 -11.74 6.26 -6.66
CA LEU A 222 -11.22 6.64 -7.97
C LEU A 222 -12.21 6.30 -9.09
N THR A 223 -12.93 5.17 -8.98
CA THR A 223 -14.01 4.84 -9.91
C THR A 223 -15.11 5.89 -9.86
N ALA A 224 -15.57 6.26 -8.66
CA ALA A 224 -16.62 7.26 -8.48
C ALA A 224 -16.26 8.63 -9.07
N LEU A 225 -14.99 9.04 -8.98
CA LEU A 225 -14.51 10.27 -9.62
C LEU A 225 -14.41 10.13 -11.13
N SER A 226 -13.87 9.02 -11.61
CA SER A 226 -13.56 8.82 -13.04
C SER A 226 -14.81 8.81 -13.93
N VAL A 227 -15.92 8.27 -13.40
CA VAL A 227 -17.17 8.08 -14.16
C VAL A 227 -18.26 9.07 -13.77
N ARG A 228 -17.98 10.08 -12.93
CA ARG A 228 -19.01 10.99 -12.38
C ARG A 228 -19.87 11.64 -13.47
N ASP A 229 -19.24 12.08 -14.54
CA ASP A 229 -19.91 12.81 -15.62
C ASP A 229 -20.57 11.88 -16.66
N THR A 230 -20.17 10.61 -16.69
CA THR A 230 -20.60 9.64 -17.73
C THR A 230 -21.61 8.62 -17.22
N ASP A 231 -21.53 8.27 -15.93
CA ASP A 231 -22.42 7.34 -15.24
C ASP A 231 -22.61 7.78 -13.77
N PRO A 232 -23.46 8.79 -13.51
CA PRO A 232 -23.65 9.34 -12.17
C PRO A 232 -24.19 8.31 -11.16
N ALA A 233 -25.02 7.37 -11.60
CA ALA A 233 -25.61 6.35 -10.73
C ALA A 233 -24.54 5.37 -10.22
N VAL A 234 -23.69 4.86 -11.11
CA VAL A 234 -22.53 4.04 -10.71
C VAL A 234 -21.57 4.85 -9.84
N ALA A 235 -21.36 6.13 -10.17
CA ALA A 235 -20.50 7.00 -9.36
C ALA A 235 -20.99 7.17 -7.92
N ASP A 236 -22.31 7.37 -7.71
CA ASP A 236 -22.90 7.51 -6.38
C ASP A 236 -22.86 6.20 -5.58
N ALA A 237 -23.13 5.07 -6.24
CA ALA A 237 -23.02 3.75 -5.62
C ALA A 237 -21.56 3.43 -5.24
N ALA A 238 -20.60 3.72 -6.12
CA ALA A 238 -19.17 3.51 -5.86
C ALA A 238 -18.67 4.40 -4.73
N ARG A 239 -19.13 5.66 -4.64
CA ARG A 239 -18.83 6.56 -3.52
C ARG A 239 -19.38 6.03 -2.20
N SER A 240 -20.60 5.50 -2.22
CA SER A 240 -21.23 4.90 -1.03
C SER A 240 -20.48 3.65 -0.56
N ALA A 241 -20.06 2.80 -1.49
CA ALA A 241 -19.21 1.64 -1.21
C ALA A 241 -17.83 2.05 -0.70
N ALA A 242 -17.21 3.08 -1.28
CA ALA A 242 -15.94 3.64 -0.79
C ALA A 242 -16.08 4.13 0.66
N ALA A 243 -17.13 4.87 0.99
CA ALA A 243 -17.38 5.35 2.35
C ALA A 243 -17.63 4.20 3.35
N ALA A 244 -18.31 3.13 2.93
CA ALA A 244 -18.51 1.96 3.77
C ALA A 244 -17.20 1.19 4.02
N SER A 245 -16.38 1.02 2.99
CA SER A 245 -15.03 0.45 3.10
C SER A 245 -14.11 1.31 3.96
N GLN A 246 -14.18 2.63 3.86
CA GLN A 246 -13.45 3.55 4.73
C GLN A 246 -13.82 3.34 6.20
N ARG A 247 -15.12 3.25 6.52
CA ARG A 247 -15.60 2.96 7.88
C ARG A 247 -15.07 1.63 8.40
N LEU A 248 -15.03 0.59 7.56
CA LEU A 248 -14.43 -0.70 7.91
C LEU A 248 -12.94 -0.53 8.27
N GLY A 249 -12.17 0.15 7.42
CA GLY A 249 -10.75 0.40 7.69
C GLY A 249 -10.51 1.20 8.98
N LEU A 250 -11.31 2.25 9.22
CA LEU A 250 -11.24 3.04 10.45
C LEU A 250 -11.64 2.23 11.70
N ALA A 251 -12.61 1.33 11.58
CA ALA A 251 -12.98 0.42 12.67
C ALA A 251 -11.86 -0.58 12.98
N LEU A 252 -11.19 -1.13 11.96
CA LEU A 252 -10.01 -1.97 12.16
C LEU A 252 -8.87 -1.19 12.82
N LEU A 253 -8.59 0.04 12.37
CA LEU A 253 -7.59 0.92 12.98
C LEU A 253 -7.90 1.22 14.45
N GLY A 254 -9.17 1.50 14.76
CA GLY A 254 -9.64 1.68 16.14
C GLY A 254 -9.44 0.42 16.98
N ALA A 255 -9.76 -0.76 16.43
CA ALA A 255 -9.55 -2.04 17.09
C ALA A 255 -8.07 -2.33 17.34
N HIS A 256 -7.17 -2.03 16.40
CA HIS A 256 -5.72 -2.15 16.59
C HIS A 256 -5.21 -1.28 17.72
N ARG A 257 -5.65 -0.01 17.79
CA ARG A 257 -5.26 0.92 18.85
C ARG A 257 -5.79 0.48 20.21
N TYR A 258 -7.01 -0.06 20.25
CA TYR A 258 -7.59 -0.62 21.47
C TYR A 258 -6.85 -1.87 21.95
N ALA A 259 -6.49 -2.77 21.03
CA ALA A 259 -5.81 -4.02 21.37
C ALA A 259 -4.45 -3.78 22.05
N GLY A 260 -3.72 -2.73 21.66
CA GLY A 260 -2.39 -2.44 22.22
C GLY A 260 -1.45 -3.64 22.12
N GLU A 261 -0.89 -4.07 23.25
CA GLU A 261 -0.02 -5.25 23.34
C GLU A 261 -0.78 -6.58 23.22
N GLU A 262 -2.10 -6.57 23.41
CA GLU A 262 -2.99 -7.73 23.28
C GLU A 262 -3.43 -7.98 21.84
N ALA A 263 -2.63 -7.57 20.85
CA ALA A 263 -2.98 -7.64 19.42
C ALA A 263 -3.34 -9.06 18.93
N GLN A 264 -2.98 -10.11 19.67
CA GLN A 264 -3.33 -11.50 19.37
C GLN A 264 -4.72 -11.92 19.86
N ASP A 265 -5.37 -11.13 20.73
CA ASP A 265 -6.75 -11.41 21.15
C ASP A 265 -7.73 -11.17 19.99
N ARG A 266 -8.32 -12.26 19.52
CA ARG A 266 -9.28 -12.25 18.41
C ARG A 266 -10.60 -11.58 18.77
N THR A 267 -10.94 -11.50 20.05
CA THR A 267 -12.22 -10.94 20.51
C THR A 267 -12.32 -9.43 20.23
N VAL A 268 -11.17 -8.74 20.21
CA VAL A 268 -11.08 -7.30 19.91
C VAL A 268 -11.63 -6.95 18.53
N TYR A 269 -11.47 -7.86 17.56
CA TYR A 269 -11.93 -7.62 16.18
C TYR A 269 -13.39 -8.03 15.94
N ARG A 270 -14.00 -8.82 16.83
CA ARG A 270 -15.37 -9.32 16.63
C ARG A 270 -16.41 -8.22 16.38
N PRO A 271 -16.41 -7.06 17.08
CA PRO A 271 -17.36 -5.99 16.80
C PRO A 271 -17.29 -5.41 15.38
N VAL A 272 -16.10 -5.47 14.75
CA VAL A 272 -15.83 -4.91 13.42
C VAL A 272 -16.58 -5.69 12.32
N LEU A 273 -16.96 -6.93 12.57
CA LEU A 273 -17.71 -7.76 11.63
C LEU A 273 -19.05 -7.12 11.20
N SER A 274 -19.72 -6.38 12.09
CA SER A 274 -20.94 -5.65 11.75
C SER A 274 -20.70 -4.54 10.70
N VAL A 275 -19.53 -3.89 10.79
CA VAL A 275 -19.08 -2.87 9.83
C VAL A 275 -18.67 -3.53 8.52
N PHE A 276 -18.02 -4.70 8.57
CA PHE A 276 -17.72 -5.50 7.38
C PHE A 276 -19.00 -5.88 6.62
N GLY A 277 -20.04 -6.34 7.32
CA GLY A 277 -21.34 -6.63 6.71
C GLY A 277 -21.98 -5.41 6.04
N SER A 278 -21.73 -4.20 6.56
CA SER A 278 -22.20 -2.95 5.93
C SER A 278 -21.42 -2.61 4.66
N ALA A 279 -20.10 -2.83 4.64
CA ALA A 279 -19.29 -2.69 3.43
C ALA A 279 -19.70 -3.71 2.35
N ARG A 280 -19.94 -4.97 2.73
CA ARG A 280 -20.45 -6.02 1.83
C ARG A 280 -21.75 -5.62 1.15
N ARG A 281 -22.75 -5.13 1.90
CA ARG A 281 -24.01 -4.65 1.33
C ARG A 281 -23.82 -3.50 0.34
N ALA A 282 -22.93 -2.56 0.65
CA ALA A 282 -22.65 -1.46 -0.26
C ALA A 282 -21.97 -1.91 -1.57
N LEU A 283 -21.12 -2.95 -1.52
CA LEU A 283 -20.55 -3.57 -2.72
C LEU A 283 -21.62 -4.29 -3.56
N ALA A 284 -22.54 -5.01 -2.91
CA ALA A 284 -23.65 -5.67 -3.61
C ALA A 284 -24.58 -4.64 -4.30
N ALA A 285 -24.89 -3.54 -3.62
CA ALA A 285 -25.67 -2.45 -4.19
C ALA A 285 -24.96 -1.79 -5.39
N LEU A 286 -23.63 -1.61 -5.32
CA LEU A 286 -22.84 -1.15 -6.47
C LEU A 286 -22.98 -2.09 -7.67
N VAL A 287 -22.84 -3.40 -7.46
CA VAL A 287 -23.02 -4.40 -8.53
C VAL A 287 -24.41 -4.30 -9.15
N ALA A 288 -25.47 -4.24 -8.34
CA ALA A 288 -26.85 -4.14 -8.83
C ALA A 288 -27.07 -2.89 -9.70
N VAL A 289 -26.56 -1.74 -9.25
CA VAL A 289 -26.62 -0.48 -10.01
C VAL A 289 -25.86 -0.59 -11.32
N SER A 290 -24.65 -1.15 -11.30
CA SER A 290 -23.76 -1.18 -12.47
C SER A 290 -24.11 -2.26 -13.50
N SER A 291 -24.79 -3.34 -13.10
CA SER A 291 -25.29 -4.38 -14.00
C SER A 291 -26.69 -4.09 -14.55
N GLY A 292 -27.43 -3.16 -13.95
CA GLY A 292 -28.83 -2.89 -14.30
C GLY A 292 -29.79 -4.02 -13.90
N THR A 293 -29.35 -4.95 -13.05
CA THR A 293 -30.20 -6.01 -12.48
C THR A 293 -30.58 -5.66 -11.04
N PRO A 294 -31.83 -5.91 -10.62
CA PRO A 294 -32.22 -5.79 -9.22
C PRO A 294 -31.29 -6.62 -8.33
N GLU A 295 -31.10 -6.20 -7.07
CA GLU A 295 -30.37 -6.99 -6.06
C GLU A 295 -30.89 -8.43 -6.10
N ALA A 296 -29.99 -9.39 -6.41
CA ALA A 296 -30.34 -10.79 -6.34
C ALA A 296 -30.66 -11.12 -4.88
N GLY A 297 -31.91 -11.49 -4.62
CA GLY A 297 -32.38 -11.92 -3.32
C GLY A 297 -31.51 -13.06 -2.77
N ASP A 298 -31.34 -13.02 -1.45
CA ASP A 298 -30.64 -14.02 -0.66
C ASP A 298 -31.20 -15.42 -0.95
N GLY A 299 -30.35 -16.39 -1.30
CA GLY A 299 -30.81 -17.77 -1.43
C GLY A 299 -30.19 -18.61 -2.54
N THR A 300 -28.90 -18.90 -2.43
CA THR A 300 -28.40 -20.28 -2.63
C THR A 300 -27.14 -20.42 -1.80
N ALA A 301 -27.04 -21.47 -0.98
CA ALA A 301 -25.82 -21.79 -0.26
C ALA A 301 -24.73 -22.05 -1.30
N ARG A 302 -23.84 -21.07 -1.47
CA ARG A 302 -22.66 -21.21 -2.31
C ARG A 302 -21.61 -21.97 -1.52
N PRO A 303 -20.81 -22.83 -2.16
CA PRO A 303 -19.70 -23.50 -1.48
C PRO A 303 -18.77 -22.46 -0.85
N ALA A 304 -18.16 -22.81 0.30
CA ALA A 304 -17.23 -21.94 1.00
C ALA A 304 -16.12 -21.45 0.04
N ASP A 305 -16.02 -20.13 -0.12
CA ASP A 305 -15.04 -19.49 -0.98
C ASP A 305 -13.96 -18.79 -0.15
N ASP A 306 -12.83 -19.47 0.01
CA ASP A 306 -11.67 -19.00 0.77
C ASP A 306 -10.76 -18.03 -0.02
N ARG A 307 -11.12 -17.61 -1.24
CA ARG A 307 -10.23 -16.76 -2.07
C ARG A 307 -9.90 -15.43 -1.40
N LEU A 308 -10.88 -14.76 -0.77
CA LEU A 308 -10.63 -13.50 -0.06
C LEU A 308 -9.75 -13.73 1.18
N TRP A 309 -9.95 -14.84 1.90
CA TRP A 309 -9.11 -15.19 3.04
C TRP A 309 -7.64 -15.35 2.62
N ARG A 310 -7.40 -16.10 1.53
CA ARG A 310 -6.06 -16.27 0.95
C ARG A 310 -5.45 -14.94 0.51
N ARG A 311 -6.24 -14.06 -0.10
CA ARG A 311 -5.77 -12.72 -0.48
C ARG A 311 -5.30 -11.90 0.73
N VAL A 312 -5.99 -12.00 1.87
CA VAL A 312 -5.57 -11.34 3.12
C VAL A 312 -4.30 -11.98 3.69
N GLU A 313 -4.16 -13.30 3.61
CA GLU A 313 -2.91 -13.99 3.98
C GLU A 313 -1.71 -13.56 3.10
N ASP A 314 -1.92 -13.43 1.79
CA ASP A 314 -0.88 -12.96 0.87
C ASP A 314 -0.47 -11.52 1.20
N MET A 315 -1.44 -10.66 1.54
CA MET A 315 -1.18 -9.29 2.01
C MET A 315 -0.40 -9.30 3.33
N ARG A 316 -0.73 -10.22 4.25
CA ARG A 316 0.00 -10.40 5.51
C ARG A 316 1.46 -10.75 5.23
N ALA A 317 1.71 -11.73 4.36
CA ALA A 317 3.06 -12.14 4.00
C ALA A 317 3.87 -11.02 3.34
N TRP A 318 3.23 -10.18 2.52
CA TRP A 318 3.89 -9.08 1.84
C TRP A 318 4.27 -7.90 2.75
N CYS A 319 3.38 -7.54 3.69
CA CYS A 319 3.50 -6.32 4.51
C CYS A 319 4.03 -6.56 5.92
N PHE A 320 3.82 -7.74 6.48
CA PHE A 320 4.03 -8.03 7.91
C PHE A 320 4.87 -9.28 8.13
N ALA A 321 5.80 -9.56 7.21
CA ALA A 321 6.63 -10.75 7.27
C ALA A 321 7.30 -10.90 8.66
N GLU A 322 6.82 -11.87 9.43
CA GLU A 322 7.49 -12.40 10.63
C GLU A 322 8.85 -13.03 10.25
N ASP A 323 9.05 -13.31 8.96
CA ASP A 323 10.20 -14.00 8.36
C ASP A 323 11.20 -13.08 7.61
N VAL A 324 11.13 -11.74 7.74
CA VAL A 324 12.32 -10.92 7.42
C VAL A 324 13.34 -11.24 8.49
N THR A 325 14.10 -12.31 8.26
CA THR A 325 15.13 -12.78 9.19
C THR A 325 16.00 -11.57 9.52
N PRO A 326 16.06 -11.12 10.79
CA PRO A 326 16.98 -10.08 11.16
C PRO A 326 18.36 -10.55 10.70
N PRO A 327 19.18 -9.73 10.02
CA PRO A 327 20.57 -10.11 9.86
C PRO A 327 21.08 -10.39 11.26
N GLY A 328 21.58 -11.61 11.49
CA GLY A 328 22.17 -11.98 12.76
C GLY A 328 23.17 -10.91 13.21
N PRO A 329 23.41 -10.75 14.53
CA PRO A 329 24.33 -9.74 15.02
C PRO A 329 25.60 -9.78 14.19
N ALA A 330 25.99 -8.63 13.62
CA ALA A 330 27.17 -8.52 12.79
C ALA A 330 28.30 -9.26 13.52
N ALA A 331 28.87 -10.28 12.85
CA ALA A 331 30.01 -10.99 13.41
C ALA A 331 31.01 -9.93 13.88
N PRO A 332 31.51 -10.00 15.13
CA PRO A 332 32.47 -9.03 15.61
C PRO A 332 33.59 -8.97 14.59
N ALA A 333 33.94 -7.74 14.17
CA ALA A 333 35.02 -7.52 13.23
C ALA A 333 36.22 -8.36 13.68
N PRO A 334 36.88 -9.11 12.77
CA PRO A 334 38.07 -9.85 13.13
C PRO A 334 39.00 -8.87 13.84
N ALA A 335 39.40 -9.22 15.07
CA ALA A 335 40.32 -8.42 15.84
C ALA A 335 41.51 -8.08 14.94
N SER A 336 41.80 -6.79 14.79
CA SER A 336 42.98 -6.35 14.04
C SER A 336 44.17 -7.17 14.51
N PRO A 337 44.89 -7.87 13.61
CA PRO A 337 46.11 -8.53 14.02
C PRO A 337 47.04 -7.46 14.59
N ALA A 338 47.41 -7.64 15.86
CA ALA A 338 48.37 -6.81 16.53
C ALA A 338 49.61 -6.64 15.65
N ALA A 339 50.08 -5.40 15.53
CA ALA A 339 51.32 -5.07 14.85
C ALA A 339 52.45 -5.89 15.47
N HIS A 340 52.86 -6.97 14.80
CA HIS A 340 54.08 -7.69 15.11
C HIS A 340 55.20 -7.11 14.27
N SER A 341 56.16 -6.55 15.00
CA SER A 341 57.39 -5.93 14.57
C SER A 341 58.12 -6.71 13.49
N VAL A 342 58.45 -6.02 12.41
CA VAL A 342 59.43 -6.45 11.40
C VAL A 342 60.78 -6.62 12.09
N THR A 343 61.32 -7.84 12.07
CA THR A 343 62.72 -8.13 12.38
C THR A 343 63.35 -8.77 11.15
N HIS A 344 64.39 -8.13 10.62
CA HIS A 344 65.23 -8.60 9.53
C HIS A 344 65.80 -10.01 9.76
N VAL A 345 65.75 -10.88 8.75
CA VAL A 345 66.87 -11.77 8.33
C VAL A 345 66.79 -12.05 6.83
N THR A 346 67.88 -11.76 6.12
CA THR A 346 68.22 -12.14 4.72
C THR A 346 68.70 -13.59 4.62
N PHE A 347 68.53 -14.25 3.46
CA PHE A 347 69.62 -14.76 2.57
C PHE A 347 69.14 -15.80 1.53
N GLU A 348 69.73 -15.68 0.32
CA GLU A 348 70.10 -16.70 -0.69
C GLU A 348 69.03 -17.66 -1.25
N GLY A 349 68.74 -17.66 -2.56
CA GLY A 349 69.55 -18.34 -3.59
C GLY A 349 69.08 -19.80 -3.69
N VAL A 350 68.60 -20.35 -4.81
CA VAL A 350 69.31 -20.61 -6.07
C VAL A 350 68.29 -21.25 -7.03
N GLN A 351 68.37 -20.85 -8.30
CA GLN A 351 67.74 -21.41 -9.50
C GLN A 351 68.24 -22.84 -9.82
N PRO A 352 67.62 -23.65 -10.70
CA PRO A 352 67.20 -23.31 -12.07
C PRO A 352 65.69 -23.27 -12.31
#